data_AF-A0A2T7SWF0-F1
#
_entry.id   AF-A0A2T7SWF0-F1
#
_cell.length_a   1.000
_cell.length_b   1.000
_cell.length_c   1.000
_cell.angle_alpha   90.00
_cell.angle_beta   90.00
_cell.angle_gamma   90.00
#
_symmetry.space_group_name_H-M   'P 1'
#
loop_
_entity.id
_entity.type
_entity.pdbx_description
1 polymer ?
#
loop_
_entity_poly.entity_id
_entity_poly.type
_entity_poly.pdbx_seq_one_letter_code
_entity_poly.pdbx_strand_id
1 'polypeptide(L)'
;MPSGTSLLGLLNHLIAVENVTFLGEKVTDWQATFQPAPRDSVADVVARYRATVDSANTVLDACTDLGAPLPRPGRSGPSPSVRWALTHMIEETGRHAGHADILRELIDGTTGR
;
A
#
# COMPACT_ATOMS: atom_id res chain seq x y z
N MET A 1 -16.25 10.57 2.64
CA MET A 1 -15.79 11.95 2.39
C MET A 1 -15.92 12.29 0.91
N PRO A 2 -16.04 13.57 0.50
CA PRO A 2 -16.12 13.96 -0.91
C PRO A 2 -14.98 13.43 -1.79
N SER A 3 -13.82 13.13 -1.19
CA SER A 3 -12.67 12.47 -1.83
C SER A 3 -12.91 11.02 -2.24
N GLY A 4 -14.04 10.40 -1.87
CA GLY A 4 -14.28 8.96 -2.08
C GLY A 4 -13.44 8.04 -1.18
N THR A 5 -12.64 8.60 -0.26
CA THR A 5 -11.80 7.84 0.67
C THR A 5 -12.64 7.12 1.72
N SER A 6 -12.34 5.84 1.95
CA SER A 6 -12.93 4.96 2.97
C SER A 6 -11.83 4.11 3.61
N LEU A 7 -12.12 3.48 4.76
CA LEU A 7 -11.16 2.58 5.44
C LEU A 7 -10.70 1.44 4.51
N LEU A 8 -11.62 0.80 3.77
CA LEU A 8 -11.26 -0.24 2.79
C LEU A 8 -10.48 0.33 1.62
N GLY A 9 -10.81 1.55 1.19
CA GLY A 9 -10.07 2.25 0.14
C GLY A 9 -8.62 2.52 0.50
N LEU A 10 -8.33 2.87 1.76
CA LEU A 10 -6.96 3.05 2.24
C LEU A 10 -6.17 1.73 2.18
N LEU A 11 -6.76 0.61 2.60
CA LEU A 11 -6.11 -0.71 2.47
C LEU A 11 -5.91 -1.11 1.00
N ASN A 12 -6.91 -0.90 0.14
CA ASN A 12 -6.81 -1.23 -1.28
C ASN A 12 -5.73 -0.39 -1.98
N HIS A 13 -5.57 0.88 -1.57
CA HIS A 13 -4.47 1.71 -2.03
C HIS A 13 -3.11 1.15 -1.57
N LEU A 14 -2.96 0.79 -0.29
CA LEU A 14 -1.71 0.19 0.22
C LEU A 14 -1.34 -1.11 -0.49
N ILE A 15 -2.32 -1.96 -0.85
CA ILE A 15 -2.08 -3.13 -1.72
C ILE A 15 -1.42 -2.73 -3.03
N ALA A 16 -1.95 -1.70 -3.69
CA ALA A 16 -1.43 -1.22 -4.97
C ALA A 16 -0.01 -0.64 -4.82
N VAL A 17 0.26 0.10 -3.74
CA VAL A 17 1.61 0.63 -3.46
C VAL A 17 2.61 -0.50 -3.26
N GLU A 18 2.27 -1.51 -2.45
CA GLU A 18 3.12 -2.69 -2.19
C GLU A 18 3.41 -3.47 -3.49
N ASN A 19 2.36 -3.76 -4.26
CA ASN A 19 2.45 -4.48 -5.53
C ASN A 19 3.36 -3.76 -6.56
N VAL A 20 3.22 -2.44 -6.69
CA VAL A 20 4.06 -1.64 -7.59
C VAL A 20 5.51 -1.58 -7.10
N THR A 21 5.71 -1.56 -5.78
CA THR A 21 7.03 -1.38 -5.17
C THR A 21 7.86 -2.66 -5.23
N PHE A 22 7.28 -3.81 -4.88
CA PHE A 22 8.04 -5.06 -4.71
C PHE A 22 7.69 -6.14 -5.73
N LEU A 23 6.47 -6.14 -6.29
CA LEU A 23 5.99 -7.21 -7.17
C LEU A 23 5.95 -6.81 -8.65
N GLY A 24 6.36 -5.58 -8.98
CA GLY A 24 6.50 -5.11 -10.35
C GLY A 24 5.18 -4.88 -11.09
N GLU A 25 4.07 -4.78 -10.36
CA GLU A 25 2.78 -4.43 -10.96
C GLU A 25 2.78 -2.99 -11.50
N LYS A 26 1.81 -2.70 -12.38
CA LYS A 26 1.64 -1.38 -12.99
C LYS A 26 0.29 -0.82 -12.60
N VAL A 27 0.32 0.35 -11.98
CA VAL A 27 -0.86 1.18 -11.71
C VAL A 27 -0.84 2.36 -12.68
N THR A 28 -1.89 2.49 -13.49
CA THR A 28 -2.07 3.59 -14.44
C THR A 28 -3.00 4.69 -13.92
N ASP A 29 -3.86 4.37 -12.95
CA ASP A 29 -4.77 5.30 -12.28
C ASP A 29 -4.63 5.11 -10.76
N TRP A 30 -3.95 6.06 -10.12
CA TRP A 30 -3.71 6.01 -8.67
C TRP A 30 -4.96 6.39 -7.87
N GLN A 31 -5.83 7.24 -8.40
CA GLN A 31 -7.07 7.62 -7.75
C GLN A 31 -8.02 6.42 -7.65
N ALA A 32 -8.06 5.59 -8.69
CA ALA A 32 -8.87 4.37 -8.70
C ALA A 32 -8.44 3.35 -7.62
N THR A 33 -7.19 3.37 -7.15
CA THR A 33 -6.72 2.43 -6.11
C THR A 33 -7.40 2.64 -4.76
N PHE A 34 -8.04 3.78 -4.52
CA PHE A 34 -8.86 4.01 -3.32
C PHE A 34 -10.27 3.40 -3.42
N GLN A 35 -10.61 2.76 -4.54
CA GLN A 35 -11.92 2.15 -4.77
C GLN A 35 -11.78 0.61 -4.80
N PRO A 36 -12.06 -0.09 -3.69
CA PRO A 36 -12.12 -1.55 -3.71
C PRO A 36 -13.24 -2.02 -4.65
N ALA A 37 -13.22 -3.30 -5.05
CA ALA A 37 -14.25 -3.81 -5.95
C ALA A 37 -15.64 -3.72 -5.28
N PRO A 38 -16.73 -3.42 -6.01
CA PRO A 38 -18.06 -3.26 -5.40
C PRO A 38 -18.58 -4.48 -4.63
N ARG A 39 -18.00 -5.66 -4.87
CA ARG A 39 -18.35 -6.93 -4.22
C ARG A 39 -17.34 -7.37 -3.15
N ASP A 40 -16.26 -6.62 -2.95
CA ASP A 40 -15.27 -6.95 -1.93
C ASP A 40 -15.90 -6.80 -0.54
N SER A 41 -15.80 -7.83 0.29
CA SER A 41 -16.05 -7.70 1.73
C SER A 41 -14.82 -7.14 2.44
N VAL A 42 -15.00 -6.68 3.69
CA VAL A 42 -13.89 -6.29 4.57
C VAL A 42 -12.85 -7.41 4.68
N ALA A 43 -13.32 -8.64 4.86
CA ALA A 43 -12.44 -9.80 5.01
C ALA A 43 -11.61 -10.05 3.74
N ASP A 44 -12.20 -9.86 2.55
CA ASP A 44 -11.50 -10.05 1.28
C ASP A 44 -10.35 -9.04 1.11
N VAL A 45 -10.61 -7.76 1.39
CA VAL A 45 -9.59 -6.70 1.26
C VAL A 45 -8.47 -6.92 2.29
N VAL A 46 -8.80 -7.28 3.54
CA VAL A 46 -7.80 -7.56 4.58
C VAL A 46 -6.97 -8.79 4.24
N ALA A 47 -7.59 -9.85 3.74
CA ALA A 47 -6.89 -11.07 3.32
C ALA A 47 -5.95 -10.78 2.14
N ARG A 48 -6.40 -10.00 1.15
CA ARG A 48 -5.59 -9.58 0.00
C ARG A 48 -4.40 -8.72 0.46
N TYR A 49 -4.61 -7.78 1.36
CA TYR A 49 -3.54 -6.97 1.94
C TYR A 49 -2.47 -7.83 2.61
N ARG A 50 -2.88 -8.79 3.46
CA ARG A 50 -1.93 -9.71 4.11
C ARG A 50 -1.17 -10.56 3.10
N ALA A 51 -1.86 -11.15 2.12
CA ALA A 51 -1.23 -11.98 1.09
C ALA A 51 -0.24 -11.19 0.22
N THR A 52 -0.55 -9.94 -0.10
CA THR A 52 0.36 -9.03 -0.80
C THR A 52 1.60 -8.74 0.04
N VAL A 53 1.44 -8.44 1.33
CA VAL A 53 2.56 -8.24 2.26
C VAL A 53 3.43 -9.51 2.37
N ASP A 54 2.84 -10.69 2.49
CA ASP A 54 3.59 -11.96 2.54
C ASP A 54 4.38 -12.21 1.25
N SER A 55 3.80 -11.85 0.10
CA SER A 55 4.48 -11.94 -1.20
C SER A 55 5.66 -10.97 -1.29
N ALA A 56 5.48 -9.73 -0.84
CA ALA A 56 6.55 -8.73 -0.78
C ALA A 56 7.66 -9.15 0.20
N ASN A 57 7.30 -9.71 1.36
CA ASN A 57 8.25 -10.25 2.33
C ASN A 57 9.10 -11.37 1.73
N THR A 58 8.51 -12.26 0.90
CA THR A 58 9.28 -13.30 0.19
C THR A 58 10.36 -12.70 -0.71
N VAL A 59 10.09 -11.56 -1.37
CA VAL A 59 11.08 -10.83 -2.18
C VAL A 59 12.15 -10.19 -1.29
N LEU A 60 11.73 -9.58 -0.18
CA LEU A 60 12.61 -8.89 0.76
C LEU A 60 13.54 -9.86 1.50
N ASP A 61 13.07 -11.06 1.86
CA ASP A 61 13.87 -12.10 2.52
C ASP A 61 15.01 -12.62 1.63
N ALA A 62 14.84 -12.53 0.30
CA ALA A 62 15.90 -12.85 -0.65
C ALA A 62 16.89 -11.69 -0.88
N CYS A 63 16.64 -10.50 -0.31
CA CYS A 63 17.49 -9.33 -0.49
C CYS A 63 18.70 -9.36 0.47
N THR A 64 19.90 -9.55 -0.08
CA THR A 64 21.15 -9.53 0.71
C THR A 64 21.82 -8.15 0.76
N ASP A 65 21.34 -7.17 -0.01
CA ASP A 65 21.89 -5.81 -0.06
C ASP A 65 20.78 -4.77 -0.17
N LEU A 66 20.55 -4.03 0.91
CA LEU A 66 19.55 -2.95 0.95
C LEU A 66 19.92 -1.75 0.08
N GLY A 67 21.17 -1.64 -0.37
CA GLY A 67 21.64 -0.64 -1.33
C GLY A 67 21.29 -0.99 -2.78
N ALA A 68 20.97 -2.25 -3.08
CA ALA A 68 20.68 -2.70 -4.42
C ALA A 68 19.43 -2.01 -5.00
N PRO A 69 19.41 -1.72 -6.32
CA PRO A 69 18.25 -1.13 -6.98
C PRO A 69 17.10 -2.14 -7.10
N LEU A 70 15.86 -1.68 -6.91
CA LEU A 70 14.68 -2.47 -7.20
C LEU A 70 14.46 -2.64 -8.72
N PRO A 71 13.97 -3.81 -9.18
CA PRO A 71 13.50 -3.96 -10.55
C PRO A 71 12.36 -2.97 -10.86
N ARG A 72 12.50 -2.15 -11.91
CA ARG A 72 11.44 -1.23 -12.39
C ARG A 72 11.15 -1.45 -13.89
N PRO A 73 10.40 -2.50 -14.25
CA PRO A 73 10.09 -2.78 -15.65
C PRO A 73 9.24 -1.65 -16.26
N GLY A 74 9.76 -1.00 -17.31
CA GLY A 74 9.00 -0.01 -18.10
C GLY A 74 8.94 1.40 -17.51
N ARG A 75 9.77 1.75 -16.52
CA ARG A 75 9.95 3.14 -16.06
C ARG A 75 11.36 3.62 -16.39
N SER A 76 11.49 4.81 -16.96
CA SER A 76 12.78 5.45 -17.20
C SER A 76 13.33 6.09 -15.91
N GLY A 77 14.66 6.23 -15.84
CA GLY A 77 15.36 6.81 -14.70
C GLY A 77 15.94 5.77 -13.72
N PRO A 78 16.71 6.24 -12.72
CA PRO A 78 17.32 5.35 -11.74
C PRO A 78 16.25 4.64 -10.89
N SER A 79 16.45 3.36 -10.66
CA SER A 79 15.64 2.59 -9.71
C SER A 79 15.96 3.01 -8.27
N PRO A 80 14.95 3.13 -7.39
CA PRO A 80 15.21 3.32 -5.97
C PRO A 80 15.90 2.08 -5.39
N SER A 81 16.67 2.27 -4.31
CA SER A 81 17.22 1.15 -3.55
C SER A 81 16.15 0.47 -2.70
N VAL A 82 16.39 -0.78 -2.30
CA VAL A 82 15.50 -1.50 -1.36
C VAL A 82 15.34 -0.72 -0.05
N ARG A 83 16.41 -0.10 0.46
CA ARG A 83 16.34 0.78 1.64
C ARG A 83 15.38 1.95 1.43
N TRP A 84 15.45 2.62 0.28
CA TRP A 84 14.55 3.72 -0.02
C TRP A 84 13.10 3.24 -0.05
N ALA A 85 12.85 2.09 -0.68
CA ALA A 85 11.51 1.52 -0.79
C ALA A 85 10.90 1.14 0.56
N LEU A 86 11.68 0.53 1.46
CA LEU A 86 11.22 0.23 2.82
C LEU A 86 10.86 1.51 3.58
N THR A 87 11.69 2.55 3.51
CA THR A 87 11.38 3.84 4.12
C THR A 87 10.12 4.47 3.51
N HIS A 88 9.96 4.38 2.18
CA HIS A 88 8.77 4.85 1.49
C HIS A 88 7.51 4.12 1.98
N MET A 89 7.56 2.80 2.16
CA MET A 89 6.42 2.03 2.66
C MET A 89 6.05 2.38 4.10
N ILE A 90 7.04 2.65 4.96
CA ILE A 90 6.78 3.13 6.33
C ILE A 90 6.05 4.47 6.29
N GLU A 91 6.49 5.40 5.43
CA GLU A 91 5.86 6.71 5.27
C GLU A 91 4.43 6.61 4.73
N GLU A 92 4.20 5.83 3.67
CA GLU A 92 2.86 5.62 3.10
C GLU A 92 1.92 4.97 4.12
N THR A 93 2.38 3.92 4.80
CA THR A 93 1.59 3.23 5.82
C THR A 93 1.24 4.18 6.97
N GLY A 94 2.20 4.95 7.46
CA GLY A 94 1.98 5.94 8.52
C GLY A 94 1.00 7.05 8.10
N ARG A 95 1.13 7.58 6.88
CA ARG A 95 0.21 8.59 6.33
C ARG A 95 -1.22 8.07 6.29
N HIS A 96 -1.42 6.86 5.77
CA HIS A 96 -2.77 6.30 5.63
C HIS A 96 -3.34 5.77 6.94
N ALA A 97 -2.51 5.36 7.90
CA ALA A 97 -2.94 5.08 9.26
C ALA A 97 -3.52 6.34 9.92
N GLY A 98 -2.87 7.49 9.77
CA GLY A 98 -3.40 8.77 10.25
C GLY A 98 -4.74 9.15 9.60
N HIS A 99 -4.91 8.90 8.30
CA HIS A 99 -6.21 9.06 7.64
C HIS A 99 -7.27 8.10 8.19
N ALA A 100 -6.89 6.85 8.48
CA ALA A 100 -7.79 5.85 9.04
C ALA A 100 -8.27 6.25 10.45
N ASP A 101 -7.38 6.82 11.28
CA ASP A 101 -7.75 7.32 12.60
C ASP A 101 -8.79 8.43 12.52
N ILE A 102 -8.60 9.43 11.65
CA ILE A 102 -9.57 10.51 11.44
C ILE A 102 -10.92 9.94 10.95
N LEU A 103 -10.89 9.01 9.99
CA LEU A 103 -12.12 8.40 9.49
C LEU A 103 -12.85 7.60 10.57
N ARG A 104 -12.12 6.87 11.41
CA ARG A 104 -12.67 6.11 12.54
C ARG A 104 -13.30 7.04 13.56
N GLU A 105 -12.60 8.11 13.95
CA GLU A 105 -13.12 9.14 14.84
C GLU A 105 -14.43 9.76 14.30
N LEU A 106 -14.50 10.04 12.99
CA LEU A 106 -15.73 10.56 12.37
C LEU A 106 -16.88 9.55 12.33
N ILE A 107 -16.59 8.25 12.33
CA ILE A 107 -17.60 7.17 12.27
C ILE A 107 -18.13 6.83 13.67
N ASP A 108 -17.23 6.66 14.65
CA ASP A 108 -17.57 6.11 15.96
C ASP A 108 -17.28 7.05 17.14
N GLY A 109 -16.71 8.24 16.89
CA GLY A 109 -16.43 9.26 17.90
C GLY A 109 -15.22 8.96 18.79
N THR A 110 -14.43 7.92 18.49
CA THR A 110 -13.29 7.53 19.35
C THR A 110 -11.94 7.90 18.72
N THR A 111 -11.08 8.55 19.52
CA THR A 111 -9.71 8.93 19.14
C THR A 111 -8.71 7.80 19.44
N GLY A 112 -7.43 8.02 19.07
CA GLY A 112 -6.26 7.14 19.18
C GLY A 112 -6.34 5.91 20.10
N ARG A 113 -5.90 4.77 19.55
CA ARG A 113 -5.63 3.53 20.28
C ARG A 113 -4.28 2.96 19.87
#